data_AF-U4UY68-F1
#
_entry.id   AF-U4UY68-F1
#
_cell.length_a   1.000
_cell.length_b   1.000
_cell.length_c   1.000
_cell.angle_alpha   90.00
_cell.angle_beta   90.00
_cell.angle_gamma   90.00
#
_symmetry.space_group_name_H-M   'P 1'
#
loop_
_entity.id
_entity.type
_entity.pdbx_description
1 polymer ?
#
loop_
_entity_poly.entity_id
_entity_poly.type
_entity_poly.pdbx_seq_one_letter_code
_entity_poly.pdbx_strand_id
1 'polypeptide(L)'
;MAKGVKPRVKVPKSASAGEAITIKTLISHKMESGRRKDSDGNTIPRSIINRFTCAFNGTSILDVTLEPAISTNPYFQFEAVVPEAGEFHFTWYDDDGSVYETKKAVKVA
;
A
#
# COMPACT_ATOMS: atom_id res chain seq x y z
N MET A 1 3.27 -14.47 9.84
CA MET A 1 2.64 -13.39 10.62
C MET A 1 3.63 -12.27 10.84
N ALA A 2 3.63 -11.33 9.89
CA ALA A 2 4.35 -10.06 10.05
C ALA A 2 3.87 -9.33 11.31
N LYS A 3 4.80 -8.87 12.15
CA LYS A 3 4.49 -8.18 13.42
C LYS A 3 4.62 -6.67 13.24
N GLY A 4 3.69 -5.91 13.83
CA GLY A 4 3.74 -4.45 13.83
C GLY A 4 3.43 -3.80 12.49
N VAL A 5 2.68 -4.49 11.62
CA VAL A 5 2.29 -3.96 10.32
C VAL A 5 1.28 -2.83 10.51
N LYS A 6 1.67 -1.61 10.14
CA LYS A 6 0.83 -0.41 10.28
C LYS A 6 0.88 0.42 9.00
N PRO A 7 -0.24 0.55 8.28
CA PRO A 7 -0.36 1.47 7.17
C PRO A 7 -0.31 2.92 7.63
N ARG A 8 0.35 3.77 6.83
CA ARG A 8 0.41 5.22 6.93
C ARG A 8 0.09 5.79 5.57
N VAL A 9 -1.04 6.48 5.47
CA VAL A 9 -1.50 7.07 4.21
C VAL A 9 -1.73 8.55 4.38
N LYS A 10 -1.21 9.33 3.43
CA LYS A 10 -1.41 10.76 3.28
C LYS A 10 -2.22 11.03 2.01
N VAL A 11 -3.44 11.53 2.21
CA VAL A 11 -4.34 12.07 1.18
C VAL A 11 -4.73 13.48 1.64
N PRO A 12 -4.75 14.49 0.75
CA PRO A 12 -5.39 15.77 1.01
C PRO A 12 -6.82 15.60 1.55
N LYS A 13 -7.21 16.43 2.52
CA LYS A 13 -8.57 16.37 3.11
C LYS A 13 -9.64 16.93 2.17
N SER A 14 -9.25 17.76 1.23
CA SER A 14 -10.10 18.39 0.23
C SER A 14 -9.38 18.49 -1.11
N ALA A 15 -10.13 18.48 -2.20
CA ALA A 15 -9.69 18.69 -3.57
C ALA A 15 -10.79 19.43 -4.35
N SER A 16 -10.45 20.07 -5.46
CA SER A 16 -11.44 20.59 -6.41
C SER A 16 -11.97 19.43 -7.25
N ALA A 17 -13.20 19.54 -7.76
CA ALA A 17 -13.75 18.53 -8.66
C ALA A 17 -12.86 18.38 -9.92
N GLY A 18 -12.38 17.17 -10.18
CA GLY A 18 -11.48 16.87 -11.30
C GLY A 18 -10.01 17.20 -11.04
N GLU A 19 -9.63 17.63 -9.82
CA GLU A 19 -8.24 17.87 -9.46
C GLU A 19 -7.48 16.55 -9.28
N ALA A 20 -6.26 16.50 -9.82
CA ALA A 20 -5.31 15.41 -9.56
C ALA A 20 -4.57 15.68 -8.25
N ILE A 21 -4.74 14.80 -7.26
CA ILE A 21 -4.07 14.90 -5.97
C ILE A 21 -2.96 13.86 -5.83
N THR A 22 -1.85 14.26 -5.21
CA THR A 22 -0.78 13.31 -4.84
C THR A 22 -1.17 12.50 -3.62
N ILE A 23 -1.17 11.18 -3.76
CA ILE A 23 -1.36 10.22 -2.68
C ILE A 23 -0.02 9.60 -2.32
N LYS A 24 0.25 9.49 -1.01
CA LYS A 24 1.46 8.83 -0.49
C LYS A 24 1.06 7.75 0.49
N THR A 25 1.60 6.56 0.30
CA THR A 25 1.35 5.42 1.17
C THR A 25 2.68 4.83 1.65
N LEU A 26 2.68 4.35 2.88
CA LEU A 26 3.78 3.58 3.45
C LEU A 26 3.22 2.56 4.43
N ILE A 27 3.65 1.31 4.34
CA ILE A 27 3.25 0.26 5.28
C ILE A 27 4.48 -0.34 5.95
N SER A 28 4.47 -0.46 7.28
CA SER A 28 5.58 -1.06 8.01
C SER A 28 5.65 -2.57 7.74
N HIS A 29 6.68 -3.03 7.01
CA HIS A 29 6.83 -4.45 6.66
C HIS A 29 8.29 -4.78 6.37
N LYS A 30 8.78 -5.96 6.76
CA LYS A 30 10.20 -6.36 6.59
C LYS A 30 10.59 -6.58 5.13
N MET A 31 9.67 -7.07 4.31
CA MET A 31 9.90 -7.47 2.92
C MET A 31 11.07 -8.47 2.82
N GLU A 32 10.97 -9.59 3.52
CA GLU A 32 12.01 -10.63 3.48
C GLU A 32 12.07 -11.21 2.06
N SER A 33 13.17 -10.95 1.37
CA SER A 33 13.25 -11.15 -0.09
C SER A 33 13.41 -12.61 -0.52
N GLY A 34 13.70 -13.51 0.42
CA GLY A 34 14.09 -14.88 0.09
C GLY A 34 15.58 -15.04 -0.27
N ARG A 35 16.39 -13.97 -0.17
CA ARG A 35 17.82 -13.98 -0.56
C ARG A 35 18.77 -13.91 0.63
N ARG A 36 18.29 -13.50 1.81
CA ARG A 36 19.11 -13.38 3.01
C ARG A 36 19.38 -14.75 3.61
N LYS A 37 20.54 -14.91 4.24
CA LYS A 37 20.90 -16.10 5.00
C LYS A 37 20.83 -15.86 6.50
N ASP A 38 20.53 -16.89 7.26
CA ASP A 38 20.64 -16.90 8.73
C ASP A 38 22.08 -17.17 9.20
N SER A 39 22.28 -17.28 10.52
CA SER A 39 23.58 -17.56 11.12
C SER A 39 24.17 -18.92 10.73
N ASP A 40 23.29 -19.86 10.39
CA ASP A 40 23.67 -21.23 10.02
C ASP A 40 23.88 -21.37 8.50
N GLY A 41 23.72 -20.27 7.75
CA GLY A 41 23.93 -20.19 6.30
C GLY A 41 22.72 -20.62 5.46
N ASN A 42 21.58 -20.93 6.09
CA ASN A 42 20.35 -21.31 5.41
C ASN A 42 19.66 -20.08 4.81
N THR A 43 19.03 -20.26 3.66
CA THR A 43 18.21 -19.21 3.04
C THR A 43 16.94 -19.00 3.84
N ILE A 44 16.64 -17.75 4.15
CA ILE A 44 15.43 -17.36 4.86
C ILE A 44 14.29 -17.25 3.87
N PRO A 45 13.14 -17.92 4.09
CA PRO A 45 12.03 -17.90 3.15
C PRO A 45 11.52 -16.49 2.86
N ARG A 46 11.06 -16.29 1.62
CA ARG A 46 10.38 -15.06 1.20
C ARG A 46 9.15 -14.83 2.07
N SER A 47 8.95 -13.58 2.47
CA SER A 47 7.72 -13.07 3.09
C SER A 47 7.61 -11.58 2.78
N ILE A 48 6.80 -11.26 1.78
CA ILE A 48 6.58 -9.89 1.32
C ILE A 48 5.09 -9.57 1.26
N ILE A 49 4.80 -8.27 1.22
CA ILE A 49 3.54 -7.79 0.66
C ILE A 49 3.64 -8.00 -0.86
N ASN A 50 2.74 -8.79 -1.42
CA ASN A 50 2.78 -9.23 -2.82
C ASN A 50 1.80 -8.47 -3.72
N ARG A 51 0.84 -7.72 -3.14
CA ARG A 51 -0.08 -6.88 -3.90
C ARG A 51 -0.50 -5.65 -3.11
N PHE A 52 -0.67 -4.54 -3.81
CA PHE A 52 -1.22 -3.30 -3.28
C PHE A 52 -2.30 -2.77 -4.22
N THR A 53 -3.48 -2.45 -3.68
CA THR A 53 -4.57 -1.84 -4.44
C THR A 53 -5.04 -0.53 -3.82
N CYS A 54 -5.48 0.39 -4.68
CA CYS A 54 -6.18 1.61 -4.30
C CYS A 54 -7.47 1.73 -5.11
N ALA A 55 -8.60 1.95 -4.44
CA ALA A 55 -9.89 2.21 -5.07
C ALA A 55 -10.50 3.50 -4.51
N PHE A 56 -11.30 4.19 -5.31
CA PHE A 56 -12.06 5.38 -4.92
C PHE A 56 -13.54 5.15 -5.22
N ASN A 57 -14.40 5.29 -4.21
CA ASN A 57 -15.84 5.01 -4.30
C ASN A 57 -16.14 3.63 -4.95
N GLY A 58 -15.31 2.63 -4.65
CA GLY A 58 -15.43 1.27 -5.20
C GLY A 58 -14.83 1.06 -6.58
N THR A 59 -14.37 2.12 -7.26
CA THR A 59 -13.70 2.03 -8.57
C THR A 59 -12.19 1.88 -8.38
N SER A 60 -11.60 0.86 -9.00
CA SER A 60 -10.14 0.64 -8.94
C SER A 60 -9.38 1.78 -9.61
N ILE A 61 -8.40 2.35 -8.91
CA ILE A 61 -7.47 3.36 -9.44
C ILE A 61 -6.13 2.73 -9.79
N LEU A 62 -5.66 1.84 -8.90
CA LEU A 62 -4.33 1.26 -8.99
C LEU A 62 -4.37 -0.17 -8.46
N ASP A 63 -3.68 -1.05 -9.18
CA ASP A 63 -3.41 -2.43 -8.80
C ASP A 63 -1.96 -2.76 -9.12
N VAL A 64 -1.17 -3.06 -8.09
CA VAL A 64 0.27 -3.27 -8.19
C VAL A 64 0.61 -4.67 -7.68
N THR A 65 1.24 -5.46 -8.53
CA THR A 65 1.93 -6.68 -8.13
C THR A 65 3.32 -6.32 -7.62
N LEU A 66 3.65 -6.74 -6.40
CA LEU A 66 4.93 -6.50 -5.76
C LEU A 66 5.79 -7.76 -5.80
N GLU A 67 7.08 -7.56 -6.07
CA GLU A 67 8.09 -8.62 -6.06
C GLU A 67 9.20 -8.33 -5.03
N PRO A 68 10.05 -9.33 -4.70
CA PRO A 68 11.04 -9.23 -3.62
C PRO A 68 12.08 -8.10 -3.71
N ALA A 69 12.15 -7.39 -4.84
CA ALA A 69 13.02 -6.24 -5.01
C ALA A 69 12.45 -4.94 -4.42
N ILE A 70 11.19 -4.93 -3.97
CA ILE A 70 10.60 -3.79 -3.28
C ILE A 70 11.22 -3.66 -1.88
N SER A 71 11.69 -2.46 -1.56
CA SER A 71 12.33 -2.14 -0.29
C SER A 71 11.44 -2.44 0.92
N THR A 72 12.10 -2.73 2.06
CA THR A 72 11.48 -2.71 3.39
C THR A 72 10.67 -1.43 3.60
N ASN A 73 9.52 -1.58 4.26
CA ASN A 73 8.48 -0.56 4.39
C ASN A 73 7.99 -0.01 3.04
N PRO A 74 7.27 -0.83 2.24
CA PRO A 74 6.84 -0.44 0.89
C PRO A 74 6.18 0.93 0.87
N TYR A 75 6.68 1.80 -0.02
CA TYR A 75 6.19 3.15 -0.24
C TYR A 75 5.70 3.31 -1.67
N PHE A 76 4.51 3.87 -1.84
CA PHE A 76 3.99 4.26 -3.15
C PHE A 76 3.56 5.71 -3.15
N GLN A 77 3.93 6.41 -4.21
CA GLN A 77 3.43 7.74 -4.53
C GLN A 77 2.85 7.72 -5.94
N PHE A 78 1.63 8.20 -6.07
CA PHE A 78 0.91 8.30 -7.34
C PHE A 78 -0.08 9.45 -7.27
N GLU A 79 -0.64 9.81 -8.43
CA GLU A 79 -1.70 10.80 -8.53
C GLU A 79 -3.03 10.11 -8.81
N ALA A 80 -4.11 10.67 -8.26
CA ALA A 80 -5.47 10.24 -8.55
C ALA A 80 -6.35 11.46 -8.76
N VAL A 81 -7.23 11.39 -9.76
CA VAL A 81 -8.22 12.44 -10.03
C VAL A 81 -9.42 12.24 -9.11
N VAL A 82 -9.85 13.30 -8.43
CA VAL A 82 -11.01 13.27 -7.52
C VAL A 82 -12.19 13.99 -8.17
N PRO A 83 -13.15 13.27 -8.78
CA PRO A 83 -14.30 13.89 -9.44
C PRO A 83 -15.35 14.41 -8.44
N GLU A 84 -15.46 13.77 -7.27
CA GLU A 84 -16.50 14.03 -6.27
C GLU A 84 -15.99 13.74 -4.86
N ALA A 85 -16.76 14.11 -3.84
CA ALA A 85 -16.43 13.73 -2.47
C ALA A 85 -16.56 12.21 -2.29
N GLY A 86 -15.67 11.60 -1.52
CA GLY A 86 -15.66 10.14 -1.42
C GLY A 86 -14.60 9.59 -0.49
N GLU A 87 -14.39 8.28 -0.61
CA GLU A 87 -13.43 7.54 0.20
C GLU A 87 -12.46 6.75 -0.67
N PHE A 88 -11.17 6.92 -0.40
CA PHE A 88 -10.14 6.01 -0.88
C PHE A 88 -10.05 4.80 0.03
N HIS A 89 -10.01 3.63 -0.58
CA HIS A 89 -9.75 2.35 0.06
C HIS A 89 -8.42 1.80 -0.41
N PHE A 90 -7.53 1.50 0.53
CA PHE A 90 -6.19 0.98 0.28
C PHE A 90 -6.08 -0.40 0.89
N THR A 91 -5.55 -1.36 0.12
CA THR A 91 -5.44 -2.76 0.56
C THR A 91 -4.05 -3.30 0.23
N TRP A 92 -3.39 -3.92 1.21
CA TRP A 92 -2.13 -4.64 1.04
C TRP A 92 -2.34 -6.11 1.35
N TYR A 93 -1.82 -6.97 0.49
CA TYR A 93 -1.92 -8.43 0.59
C TYR A 93 -0.54 -9.01 0.90
N ASP A 94 -0.45 -9.84 1.93
CA ASP A 94 0.80 -10.47 2.37
C ASP A 94 0.90 -11.93 1.89
N ASP A 95 2.12 -12.41 1.69
CA ASP A 95 2.41 -13.81 1.39
C ASP A 95 1.90 -14.76 2.50
N ASP A 96 1.77 -14.28 3.73
CA ASP A 96 1.20 -15.07 4.84
C ASP A 96 -0.34 -15.15 4.86
N GLY A 97 -1.01 -14.55 3.87
CA GLY A 97 -2.46 -14.51 3.73
C GLY A 97 -3.14 -13.35 4.49
N SER A 98 -2.39 -12.56 5.25
CA SER A 98 -2.91 -11.36 5.90
C SER A 98 -3.33 -10.30 4.88
N VAL A 99 -4.39 -9.57 5.22
CA VAL A 99 -4.86 -8.41 4.46
C VAL A 99 -4.88 -7.20 5.39
N TYR A 100 -4.27 -6.10 4.93
CA TYR A 100 -4.22 -4.84 5.66
C TYR A 100 -4.99 -3.78 4.90
N GLU A 101 -5.90 -3.09 5.57
CA GLU A 101 -6.78 -2.10 4.96
C GLU A 101 -6.64 -0.74 5.63
N THR A 102 -6.77 0.32 4.83
CA THR A 102 -6.99 1.67 5.37
C THR A 102 -7.90 2.48 4.48
N LYS A 103 -8.61 3.42 5.10
CA LYS A 103 -9.59 4.27 4.45
C LYS A 103 -9.29 5.73 4.69
N LYS A 104 -9.47 6.57 3.66
CA LYS A 104 -9.29 8.03 3.74
C LYS A 104 -10.37 8.75 2.95
N ALA A 105 -11.18 9.53 3.66
CA ALA A 105 -12.14 10.43 3.04
C ALA A 105 -11.46 11.66 2.43
N VAL A 106 -11.96 12.10 1.29
CA VAL A 106 -11.63 13.38 0.65
C VAL A 106 -12.93 14.13 0.38
N LYS A 107 -12.95 15.42 0.70
CA LYS A 107 -14.06 16.32 0.37
C LYS A 107 -13.81 16.99 -0.98
N VAL A 108 -14.87 17.30 -1.70
CA VAL A 108 -14.78 18.23 -2.83
C VAL A 108 -15.33 19.58 -2.42
N ALA A 109 -14.58 20.63 -2.72
CA ALA A 109 -14.96 22.04 -2.48
C ALA A 109 -15.68 22.63 -3.69
#